data_AF-A0A965I4B6-F1
#
_entry.id   AF-A0A965I4B6-F1
#
_cell.length_a   1.000
_cell.length_b   1.000
_cell.length_c   1.000
_cell.angle_alpha   90.00
_cell.angle_beta   90.00
_cell.angle_gamma   90.00
#
_symmetry.space_group_name_H-M   'P 1'
#
loop_
_entity.id
_entity.type
_entity.pdbx_description
1 polymer ?
#
loop_
_entity_poly.entity_id
_entity_poly.type
_entity_poly.pdbx_seq_one_letter_code
_entity_poly.pdbx_strand_id
1 'polypeptide(L)'
;GPKMLDEQLDVTFTLIWTVAIANILGAGLCFAFAGQFAKIATVRAGLLVPLVFGIMIIGAYQGAKDYGDLIVLITFGILGWVMKRLSWPRPPLILAFVLGGLMESYLFISQLRYGFEWMMKPLPMVILAIIIFLLLRPLVIRFLPNWKKQQATAKVDSKTKVGASVPHATGGEMVADMVMWAGVVGLMVYVYVASSSWQAPARMLPQAVAIGGLIAAAGFMVFRYLGKIPPLVTESSEPIRAIFCQVSWLIALVVAVKLIGMLPAIGLFVFLYMVLEGKTKPLTSILILLPFLGGIWFLFHELLHVPWPQSLLGDVFGALRKLSGSLI
;
A
#
# COMPACT_ATOMS: atom_id res chain seq x y z
N GLY A 1 24.86 20.57 14.31
CA GLY A 1 26.10 21.01 13.59
C GLY A 1 27.31 20.77 14.47
N PRO A 2 28.56 20.89 13.98
CA PRO A 2 29.79 20.51 14.71
C PRO A 2 29.88 21.07 16.14
N LYS A 3 29.39 22.30 16.36
CA LYS A 3 29.31 22.90 17.70
C LYS A 3 28.44 22.15 18.72
N MET A 4 27.43 21.37 18.30
CA MET A 4 26.68 20.50 19.22
C MET A 4 27.50 19.30 19.71
N LEU A 5 28.51 18.89 18.94
CA LEU A 5 29.41 17.79 19.29
C LEU A 5 30.57 18.27 20.17
N ASP A 6 30.85 19.57 20.21
CA ASP A 6 31.95 20.14 20.99
C ASP A 6 31.47 20.92 22.23
N GLU A 7 30.44 21.78 22.12
CA GLU A 7 29.99 22.68 23.20
C GLU A 7 28.76 22.17 23.97
N GLN A 8 27.98 21.23 23.41
CA GLN A 8 26.71 20.74 23.98
C GLN A 8 26.62 19.21 23.97
N LEU A 9 27.69 18.58 24.46
CA LEU A 9 27.86 17.12 24.46
C LEU A 9 26.73 16.41 25.24
N ASP A 10 26.27 17.00 26.35
CA ASP A 10 25.18 16.47 27.18
C ASP A 10 23.86 16.36 26.40
N VAL A 11 23.54 17.34 25.55
CA VAL A 11 22.33 17.34 24.71
C VAL A 11 22.43 16.26 23.64
N THR A 12 23.60 16.11 23.02
CA THR A 12 23.84 15.08 22.01
C THR A 12 23.73 13.68 22.61
N PHE A 13 24.36 13.42 23.76
CA PHE A 13 24.26 12.13 24.44
C PHE A 13 22.84 11.84 24.91
N THR A 14 22.13 12.84 25.43
CA THR A 14 20.71 12.67 25.81
C THR A 14 19.87 12.26 24.60
N LEU A 15 20.04 12.92 23.45
CA LEU A 15 19.28 12.56 22.23
C LEU A 15 19.59 11.14 21.75
N ILE A 16 20.86 10.73 21.76
CA ILE A 16 21.26 9.36 21.40
C ILE A 16 20.62 8.34 22.36
N TRP A 17 20.73 8.55 23.67
CA TRP A 17 20.16 7.65 24.67
C TRP A 17 18.63 7.61 24.63
N THR A 18 17.96 8.74 24.39
CA THR A 18 16.50 8.78 24.21
C THR A 18 16.08 7.95 23.00
N VAL A 19 16.75 8.09 21.85
CA VAL A 19 16.44 7.28 20.65
C VAL A 19 16.71 5.80 20.90
N ALA A 20 17.81 5.47 21.59
CA ALA A 20 18.14 4.09 21.94
C ALA A 20 17.08 3.46 22.85
N ILE A 21 16.72 4.13 23.94
CA ILE A 21 15.69 3.66 24.89
C ILE A 21 14.33 3.59 24.21
N ALA A 22 13.96 4.58 23.38
CA ALA A 22 12.69 4.58 22.65
C ALA A 22 12.57 3.37 21.71
N ASN A 23 13.65 3.02 20.99
CA ASN A 23 13.65 1.83 20.12
C ASN A 23 13.59 0.53 20.92
N ILE A 24 14.27 0.44 22.07
CA ILE A 24 14.20 -0.75 22.94
C ILE A 24 12.79 -0.92 23.51
N LEU A 25 12.21 0.14 24.06
CA LEU A 25 10.83 0.11 24.58
C LEU A 25 9.83 -0.17 23.46
N GLY A 26 10.01 0.44 22.29
CA GLY A 26 9.18 0.19 21.11
C GLY A 26 9.25 -1.26 20.67
N ALA A 27 10.44 -1.84 20.56
CA ALA A 27 10.61 -3.25 20.24
C ALA A 27 9.96 -4.16 21.28
N GLY A 28 10.17 -3.88 22.58
CA GLY A 28 9.53 -4.61 23.67
C GLY A 28 8.00 -4.58 23.59
N LEU A 29 7.43 -3.41 23.31
CA LEU A 29 5.99 -3.24 23.11
C LEU A 29 5.48 -4.01 21.90
N CYS A 30 6.21 -3.95 20.77
CA CYS A 30 5.87 -4.71 19.56
C CYS A 30 5.86 -6.23 19.84
N PHE A 31 6.86 -6.76 20.55
CA PHE A 31 6.88 -8.18 20.93
C PHE A 31 5.72 -8.55 21.87
N ALA A 32 5.40 -7.69 22.84
CA ALA A 32 4.31 -7.93 23.78
C ALA A 32 2.93 -7.99 23.10
N PHE A 33 2.70 -7.20 22.05
CA PHE A 33 1.44 -7.19 21.29
C PHE A 33 1.42 -8.06 20.04
N ALA A 34 2.56 -8.60 19.59
CA ALA A 34 2.64 -9.42 18.38
C ALA A 34 1.68 -10.61 18.40
N GLY A 35 1.54 -11.27 19.56
CA GLY A 35 0.61 -12.40 19.71
C GLY A 35 -0.86 -12.02 19.56
N GLN A 36 -1.23 -10.83 20.01
CA GLN A 36 -2.59 -10.29 19.96
C GLN A 36 -2.92 -9.90 18.51
N PHE A 37 -2.00 -9.24 17.82
CA PHE A 37 -2.17 -8.94 16.39
C PHE A 37 -2.25 -10.20 15.53
N ALA A 38 -1.49 -11.24 15.86
CA ALA A 38 -1.58 -12.53 15.18
C ALA A 38 -2.96 -13.19 15.35
N LYS A 39 -3.59 -13.07 16.53
CA LYS A 39 -4.97 -13.56 16.75
C LYS A 39 -6.01 -12.78 15.96
N ILE A 40 -5.82 -11.46 15.77
CA ILE A 40 -6.74 -10.67 14.93
C ILE A 40 -6.71 -11.16 13.48
N ALA A 41 -5.56 -11.59 12.98
CA ALA A 41 -5.42 -12.10 11.62
C ALA A 41 -6.15 -13.45 11.37
N THR A 42 -6.54 -14.18 12.42
CA THR A 42 -7.31 -15.44 12.27
C THR A 42 -8.83 -15.23 12.28
N VAL A 43 -9.29 -14.00 12.55
CA VAL A 43 -10.71 -13.66 12.52
C VAL A 43 -11.25 -13.79 11.09
N ARG A 44 -12.48 -14.30 10.96
CA ARG A 44 -13.15 -14.50 9.67
C ARG A 44 -13.16 -13.20 8.85
N ALA A 45 -12.68 -13.27 7.61
CA ALA A 45 -12.60 -12.11 6.70
C ALA A 45 -13.94 -11.36 6.54
N GLY A 46 -15.07 -12.08 6.52
CA GLY A 46 -16.40 -11.47 6.44
C GLY A 46 -16.75 -10.52 7.61
N LEU A 47 -16.09 -10.65 8.76
CA LEU A 47 -16.22 -9.74 9.89
C LEU A 47 -15.15 -8.65 9.88
N LEU A 48 -13.91 -9.00 9.54
CA LEU A 48 -12.77 -8.10 9.63
C LEU A 48 -12.76 -7.04 8.51
N VAL A 49 -13.12 -7.45 7.28
CA VAL A 49 -13.15 -6.59 6.10
C VAL A 49 -14.01 -5.33 6.29
N PRO A 50 -15.29 -5.41 6.71
CA PRO A 50 -16.13 -4.21 6.84
C PRO A 50 -15.64 -3.26 7.95
N LEU A 51 -15.08 -3.80 9.04
CA LEU A 51 -14.52 -2.99 10.13
C LEU A 51 -13.29 -2.20 9.66
N VAL A 52 -12.38 -2.88 8.95
CA VAL A 52 -11.19 -2.23 8.38
C VAL A 52 -11.59 -1.19 7.34
N PHE A 53 -12.58 -1.46 6.47
CA PHE A 53 -13.08 -0.46 5.53
C PHE A 53 -13.68 0.78 6.21
N GLY A 54 -14.44 0.59 7.29
CA GLY A 54 -14.96 1.70 8.08
C GLY A 54 -13.86 2.61 8.61
N ILE A 55 -12.80 2.03 9.19
CA ILE A 55 -11.64 2.79 9.69
C ILE A 55 -10.87 3.46 8.52
N MET A 56 -10.69 2.76 7.40
CA MET A 56 -9.96 3.29 6.24
C MET A 56 -10.63 4.52 5.65
N ILE A 57 -11.96 4.59 5.61
CA ILE A 57 -12.68 5.78 5.13
C ILE A 57 -12.46 6.98 6.03
N ILE A 58 -12.54 6.79 7.35
CA ILE A 58 -12.28 7.88 8.30
C ILE A 58 -10.82 8.34 8.16
N GLY A 59 -9.88 7.39 8.08
CA GLY A 59 -8.47 7.69 7.88
C GLY A 59 -8.16 8.43 6.57
N ALA A 60 -8.81 8.04 5.47
CA ALA A 60 -8.65 8.73 4.18
C ALA A 60 -9.21 10.15 4.22
N TYR A 61 -10.39 10.34 4.82
CA TYR A 61 -11.01 11.66 4.93
C TYR A 61 -10.23 12.64 5.83
N GLN A 62 -9.49 12.13 6.80
CA GLN A 62 -8.74 12.94 7.76
C GLN A 62 -7.58 13.75 7.17
N GLY A 63 -7.08 13.38 5.99
CA GLY A 63 -5.96 14.04 5.34
C GLY A 63 -6.29 15.47 4.91
N ALA A 64 -7.10 15.62 3.86
CA ALA A 64 -7.49 16.91 3.33
C ALA A 64 -8.91 17.36 3.72
N LYS A 65 -9.69 16.49 4.40
CA LYS A 65 -11.11 16.72 4.70
C LYS A 65 -11.93 17.01 3.45
N ASP A 66 -11.54 16.39 2.33
CA ASP A 66 -12.19 16.52 1.04
C ASP A 66 -12.73 15.17 0.57
N TYR A 67 -13.82 15.21 -0.18
CA TYR A 67 -14.37 14.02 -0.83
C TYR A 67 -13.44 13.47 -1.93
N GLY A 68 -12.53 14.30 -2.45
CA GLY A 68 -11.46 13.85 -3.35
C GLY A 68 -10.65 12.69 -2.79
N ASP A 69 -10.33 12.72 -1.49
CA ASP A 69 -9.53 11.66 -0.83
C ASP A 69 -10.27 10.31 -0.83
N LEU A 70 -11.60 10.31 -0.74
CA LEU A 70 -12.43 9.10 -0.82
C LEU A 70 -12.45 8.51 -2.24
N ILE A 71 -12.41 9.36 -3.27
CA ILE A 71 -12.31 8.91 -4.66
C ILE A 71 -10.92 8.31 -4.93
N VAL A 72 -9.87 8.92 -4.39
CA VAL A 72 -8.49 8.41 -4.44
C VAL A 72 -8.42 7.05 -3.73
N LEU A 73 -9.05 6.90 -2.55
CA LEU A 73 -9.13 5.63 -1.82
C LEU A 73 -9.75 4.52 -2.68
N ILE A 74 -10.90 4.78 -3.34
CA ILE A 74 -11.53 3.79 -4.23
C ILE A 74 -10.61 3.47 -5.41
N THR A 75 -10.02 4.48 -6.04
CA THR A 75 -9.15 4.32 -7.21
C THR A 75 -7.92 3.45 -6.88
N PHE A 76 -7.24 3.73 -5.77
CA PHE A 76 -6.12 2.91 -5.29
C PHE A 76 -6.57 1.53 -4.78
N GLY A 77 -7.79 1.41 -4.25
CA GLY A 77 -8.39 0.12 -3.90
C GLY A 77 -8.60 -0.78 -5.12
N ILE A 78 -9.14 -0.23 -6.21
CA ILE A 78 -9.30 -0.93 -7.49
C ILE A 78 -7.94 -1.28 -8.08
N LEU A 79 -6.97 -0.36 -8.07
CA LEU A 79 -5.60 -0.62 -8.52
C LEU A 79 -4.96 -1.77 -7.72
N GLY A 80 -5.08 -1.75 -6.39
CA GLY A 80 -4.57 -2.81 -5.52
C GLY A 80 -5.24 -4.16 -5.77
N TRP A 81 -6.52 -4.17 -6.14
CA TRP A 81 -7.23 -5.38 -6.56
C TRP A 81 -6.69 -5.93 -7.89
N VAL A 82 -6.50 -5.07 -8.91
CA VAL A 82 -5.88 -5.46 -10.19
C VAL A 82 -4.50 -6.06 -9.98
N MET A 83 -3.68 -5.44 -9.12
CA MET A 83 -2.37 -5.96 -8.76
C MET A 83 -2.44 -7.33 -8.06
N LYS A 84 -3.41 -7.53 -7.15
CA LYS A 84 -3.62 -8.84 -6.51
C LYS A 84 -3.95 -9.90 -7.56
N ARG A 85 -4.82 -9.60 -8.51
CA ARG A 85 -5.24 -10.54 -9.56
C ARG A 85 -4.10 -10.96 -10.48
N LEU A 86 -3.19 -10.05 -10.78
CA LEU A 86 -2.03 -10.31 -11.63
C LEU A 86 -0.83 -10.86 -10.86
N SER A 87 -0.98 -11.14 -9.55
CA SER A 87 0.11 -11.58 -8.67
C SER A 87 1.28 -10.60 -8.59
N TRP A 88 1.00 -9.30 -8.75
CA TRP A 88 1.99 -8.23 -8.57
C TRP A 88 2.21 -7.96 -7.07
N PRO A 89 3.46 -7.77 -6.62
CA PRO A 89 3.75 -7.52 -5.22
C PRO A 89 3.25 -6.11 -4.83
N ARG A 90 2.17 -6.06 -4.05
CA ARG A 90 1.57 -4.83 -3.50
C ARG A 90 2.47 -4.12 -2.47
N PRO A 91 3.11 -4.83 -1.50
CA PRO A 91 3.88 -4.18 -0.44
C PRO A 91 5.06 -3.31 -0.94
N PRO A 92 5.87 -3.74 -1.92
CA PRO A 92 6.94 -2.90 -2.46
C PRO A 92 6.47 -1.59 -3.08
N LEU A 93 5.29 -1.57 -3.70
CA LEU A 93 4.74 -0.33 -4.27
C LEU A 93 4.40 0.68 -3.17
N ILE A 94 3.76 0.22 -2.10
CA ILE A 94 3.43 1.06 -0.94
C ILE A 94 4.72 1.57 -0.28
N LEU A 95 5.72 0.69 -0.13
CA LEU A 95 7.02 1.06 0.43
C LEU A 95 7.71 2.14 -0.42
N ALA A 96 7.71 1.99 -1.75
CA ALA A 96 8.28 2.98 -2.66
C ALA A 96 7.54 4.32 -2.59
N PHE A 97 6.22 4.31 -2.48
CA PHE A 97 5.40 5.52 -2.34
C PHE A 97 5.74 6.30 -1.07
N VAL A 98 5.82 5.62 0.08
CA VAL A 98 6.12 6.26 1.37
C VAL A 98 7.57 6.73 1.46
N LEU A 99 8.53 5.96 0.93
CA LEU A 99 9.94 6.35 0.93
C LEU A 99 10.29 7.41 -0.13
N GLY A 100 9.44 7.61 -1.14
CA GLY A 100 9.73 8.51 -2.27
C GLY A 100 10.06 9.94 -1.82
N GLY A 101 9.24 10.53 -0.95
CA GLY A 101 9.46 11.90 -0.46
C GLY A 101 10.71 12.05 0.42
N LEU A 102 11.03 11.02 1.23
CA LEU A 102 12.27 10.99 1.99
C LEU A 102 13.48 10.91 1.05
N MET A 103 13.41 10.03 0.05
CA MET A 103 14.45 9.88 -0.96
C MET A 103 14.69 11.18 -1.72
N GLU A 104 13.63 11.91 -2.08
CA GLU A 104 13.72 13.22 -2.74
C GLU A 104 14.41 14.26 -1.87
N SER A 105 13.99 14.35 -0.60
CA SER A 105 14.54 15.31 0.35
C SER A 105 16.04 15.06 0.59
N TYR A 106 16.43 13.81 0.82
CA TYR A 106 17.83 13.46 1.04
C TYR A 106 18.69 13.59 -0.23
N LEU A 107 18.13 13.29 -1.41
CA LEU A 107 18.83 13.52 -2.67
C LEU A 107 19.08 15.01 -2.89
N PHE A 108 18.06 15.85 -2.64
CA PHE A 108 18.18 17.30 -2.79
C PHE A 108 19.23 17.90 -1.85
N ILE A 109 19.25 17.48 -0.58
CA ILE A 109 20.27 17.89 0.39
C ILE A 109 21.67 17.48 -0.09
N SER A 110 21.81 16.26 -0.59
CA SER A 110 23.10 15.74 -1.09
C SER A 110 23.59 16.52 -2.31
N GLN A 111 22.69 16.83 -3.25
CA GLN A 111 22.99 17.60 -4.45
C GLN A 111 23.36 19.06 -4.12
N LEU A 112 22.64 19.72 -3.23
CA LEU A 112 22.97 21.08 -2.79
C LEU A 112 24.33 21.15 -2.10
N ARG A 113 24.69 20.12 -1.32
CA ARG A 113 25.92 20.15 -0.52
C ARG A 113 27.17 19.74 -1.29
N TYR A 114 27.06 18.77 -2.19
CA TYR A 114 28.20 18.14 -2.84
C TYR A 114 28.14 18.15 -4.37
N GLY A 115 27.11 18.72 -5.00
CA GLY A 115 26.94 18.69 -6.45
C GLY A 115 26.93 17.25 -6.98
N PHE A 116 27.55 16.97 -8.13
CA PHE A 116 27.65 15.58 -8.63
C PHE A 116 28.65 14.69 -7.87
N GLU A 117 29.46 15.25 -6.96
CA GLU A 117 30.51 14.49 -6.26
C GLU A 117 29.96 13.57 -5.16
N TRP A 118 28.69 13.71 -4.73
CA TRP A 118 28.11 12.80 -3.73
C TRP A 118 28.13 11.34 -4.20
N MET A 119 28.04 11.09 -5.52
CA MET A 119 28.06 9.74 -6.08
C MET A 119 29.46 9.11 -6.06
N MET A 120 30.51 9.94 -6.02
CA MET A 120 31.92 9.51 -5.91
C MET A 120 32.35 9.27 -4.45
N LYS A 121 31.50 9.57 -3.47
CA LYS A 121 31.78 9.24 -2.07
C LYS A 121 31.72 7.71 -1.90
N PRO A 122 32.62 7.13 -1.07
CA PRO A 122 32.76 5.68 -0.97
C PRO A 122 31.48 5.00 -0.47
N LEU A 123 30.75 5.61 0.46
CA LEU A 123 29.55 5.01 1.05
C LEU A 123 28.37 4.90 0.05
N PRO A 124 27.93 6.01 -0.62
CA PRO A 124 26.92 5.91 -1.68
C PRO A 124 27.33 4.97 -2.82
N MET A 125 28.60 4.99 -3.24
CA MET A 125 29.09 4.15 -4.32
C MET A 125 28.99 2.65 -3.99
N VAL A 126 29.38 2.25 -2.77
CA VAL A 126 29.26 0.86 -2.31
C VAL A 126 27.80 0.43 -2.24
N ILE A 127 26.91 1.26 -1.69
CA ILE A 127 25.48 0.96 -1.60
C ILE A 127 24.87 0.82 -3.00
N LEU A 128 25.20 1.71 -3.93
CA LEU A 128 24.72 1.67 -5.31
C LEU A 128 25.23 0.43 -6.06
N ALA A 129 26.49 0.04 -5.84
CA ALA A 129 27.05 -1.19 -6.38
C ALA A 129 26.32 -2.43 -5.85
N ILE A 130 25.98 -2.48 -4.55
CA ILE A 130 25.20 -3.56 -3.94
C ILE A 130 23.80 -3.63 -4.55
N ILE A 131 23.12 -2.49 -4.74
CA ILE A 131 21.78 -2.44 -5.34
C ILE A 131 21.81 -2.97 -6.77
N ILE A 132 22.75 -2.50 -7.60
CA ILE A 132 22.93 -2.98 -8.97
C ILE A 132 23.23 -4.48 -8.98
N PHE A 133 24.12 -4.95 -8.10
CA PHE A 133 24.44 -6.36 -7.98
C PHE A 133 23.22 -7.21 -7.60
N LEU A 134 22.42 -6.79 -6.62
CA LEU A 134 21.20 -7.49 -6.19
C LEU A 134 20.13 -7.53 -7.29
N LEU A 135 19.99 -6.46 -8.08
CA LEU A 135 19.08 -6.41 -9.23
C LEU A 135 19.55 -7.29 -10.39
N LEU A 136 20.85 -7.31 -10.67
CA LEU A 136 21.43 -8.11 -11.76
C LEU A 136 21.62 -9.60 -11.39
N ARG A 137 21.75 -9.94 -10.11
CA ARG A 137 21.92 -11.33 -9.65
C ARG A 137 20.83 -12.29 -10.18
N PRO A 138 19.52 -12.03 -10.00
CA PRO A 138 18.48 -12.92 -10.55
C PRO A 138 18.48 -12.95 -12.09
N LEU A 139 18.94 -11.87 -12.72
CA LEU A 139 19.11 -11.75 -14.17
C LEU A 139 20.18 -12.71 -14.69
N VAL A 140 21.37 -12.64 -14.09
CA VAL A 140 22.58 -13.37 -14.49
C VAL A 140 22.43 -14.87 -14.22
N ILE A 141 21.91 -15.24 -13.04
CA ILE A 141 21.67 -16.66 -12.68
C ILE A 141 20.74 -17.35 -13.70
N ARG A 142 19.80 -16.60 -14.27
CA ARG A 142 18.84 -17.10 -15.27
C ARG A 142 19.39 -17.14 -16.70
N PHE A 143 20.50 -16.46 -16.97
CA PHE A 143 21.28 -16.60 -18.21
C PHE A 143 22.28 -17.76 -18.16
N LEU A 144 22.78 -18.14 -16.97
CA LEU A 144 23.70 -19.27 -16.86
C LEU A 144 23.00 -20.62 -17.13
N PRO A 145 23.57 -21.50 -17.96
CA PRO A 145 22.95 -22.76 -18.39
C PRO A 145 22.73 -23.80 -17.27
N ASN A 146 23.31 -23.58 -16.08
CA ASN A 146 23.20 -24.51 -14.93
C ASN A 146 21.85 -24.44 -14.19
N TRP A 147 20.95 -23.52 -14.57
CA TRP A 147 19.61 -23.38 -13.97
C TRP A 147 18.70 -24.61 -14.20
N LYS A 148 18.97 -25.42 -15.24
CA LYS A 148 18.28 -26.71 -15.44
C LYS A 148 18.53 -27.71 -14.32
N LYS A 149 19.70 -27.69 -13.65
CA LYS A 149 20.04 -28.64 -12.57
C LYS A 149 19.39 -28.27 -11.23
N GLN A 150 19.24 -26.98 -10.91
CA GLN A 150 18.58 -26.53 -9.67
C GLN A 150 17.05 -26.67 -9.72
N GLN A 151 16.43 -26.56 -10.89
CA GLN A 151 15.00 -26.89 -11.05
C GLN A 151 14.74 -28.40 -11.04
N ALA A 152 15.70 -29.22 -11.48
CA ALA A 152 15.59 -30.67 -11.41
C ALA A 152 15.62 -31.16 -9.95
N THR A 153 16.45 -30.59 -9.08
CA THR A 153 16.43 -30.89 -7.64
C THR A 153 15.21 -30.29 -6.93
N ALA A 154 14.80 -29.06 -7.25
CA ALA A 154 13.58 -28.47 -6.65
C ALA A 154 12.26 -29.16 -7.09
N LYS A 155 12.21 -29.76 -8.29
CA LYS A 155 11.05 -30.56 -8.77
C LYS A 155 10.93 -31.94 -8.10
N VAL A 156 12.01 -32.49 -7.53
CA VAL A 156 11.96 -33.78 -6.83
C VAL A 156 11.31 -33.62 -5.45
N ASP A 157 11.58 -32.51 -4.75
CA ASP A 157 10.93 -32.22 -3.45
C ASP A 157 9.48 -31.73 -3.59
N SER A 158 9.12 -31.10 -4.72
CA SER A 158 7.75 -30.61 -4.94
C SER A 158 6.78 -31.66 -5.46
N LYS A 159 7.23 -32.80 -5.99
CA LYS A 159 6.32 -33.85 -6.53
C LYS A 159 5.60 -34.65 -5.45
N THR A 160 6.05 -34.59 -4.20
CA THR A 160 5.42 -35.32 -3.08
C THR A 160 4.26 -34.54 -2.45
N LYS A 161 4.06 -33.27 -2.80
CA LYS A 161 2.91 -32.48 -2.37
C LYS A 161 2.36 -31.66 -3.54
N VAL A 162 1.12 -31.96 -3.92
CA VAL A 162 0.28 -31.28 -4.92
C VAL A 162 0.40 -31.84 -6.35
N GLY A 163 -0.34 -32.93 -6.57
CA GLY A 163 -0.97 -33.18 -7.86
C GLY A 163 -2.07 -32.13 -8.09
N ALA A 164 -1.75 -31.08 -8.82
CA ALA A 164 -2.72 -30.23 -9.50
C ALA A 164 -2.04 -29.68 -10.75
N SER A 165 -2.56 -30.08 -11.90
CA SER A 165 -2.20 -29.59 -13.23
C SER A 165 -2.07 -28.07 -13.21
N VAL A 166 -0.90 -27.54 -13.62
CA VAL A 166 -0.69 -26.11 -13.87
C VAL A 166 -1.52 -25.72 -15.10
N PRO A 167 -2.64 -24.99 -14.96
CA PRO A 167 -3.36 -24.51 -16.12
C PRO A 167 -2.49 -23.45 -16.79
N HIS A 168 -2.33 -23.55 -18.09
CA HIS A 168 -1.67 -22.51 -18.88
C HIS A 168 -2.48 -21.22 -18.71
N ALA A 169 -1.78 -20.09 -18.54
CA ALA A 169 -2.41 -18.77 -18.40
C ALA A 169 -3.47 -18.57 -19.48
N THR A 170 -4.70 -18.29 -19.06
CA THR A 170 -5.80 -18.00 -19.97
C THR A 170 -5.41 -16.75 -20.79
N GLY A 171 -5.61 -16.74 -22.12
CA GLY A 171 -5.15 -15.64 -22.98
C GLY A 171 -5.56 -14.24 -22.51
N GLY A 172 -6.70 -14.10 -21.83
CA GLY A 172 -7.15 -12.82 -21.24
C GLY A 172 -6.31 -12.32 -20.07
N GLU A 173 -5.68 -13.19 -19.28
CA GLU A 173 -4.81 -12.79 -18.16
C GLU A 173 -3.44 -12.33 -18.65
N MET A 174 -2.97 -12.92 -19.77
CA MET A 174 -1.77 -12.46 -20.46
C MET A 174 -1.94 -11.04 -21.01
N VAL A 175 -3.12 -10.73 -21.57
CA VAL A 175 -3.45 -9.37 -22.04
C VAL A 175 -3.51 -8.40 -20.87
N ALA A 176 -4.15 -8.76 -19.74
CA ALA A 176 -4.26 -7.89 -18.58
C ALA A 176 -2.88 -7.54 -17.97
N ASP A 177 -1.95 -8.50 -17.91
CA ASP A 177 -0.58 -8.24 -17.45
C ASP A 177 0.20 -7.36 -18.44
N MET A 178 0.02 -7.56 -19.75
CA MET A 178 0.60 -6.68 -20.78
C MET A 178 0.07 -5.24 -20.66
N VAL A 179 -1.22 -5.07 -20.38
CA VAL A 179 -1.84 -3.75 -20.15
C VAL A 179 -1.24 -3.09 -18.91
N MET A 180 -1.00 -3.81 -17.82
CA MET A 180 -0.33 -3.24 -16.65
C MET A 180 1.10 -2.80 -16.93
N TRP A 181 1.90 -3.62 -17.64
CA TRP A 181 3.24 -3.23 -18.04
C TRP A 181 3.23 -2.03 -18.99
N ALA A 182 2.31 -1.99 -19.95
CA ALA A 182 2.12 -0.84 -20.83
C ALA A 182 1.72 0.42 -20.04
N GLY A 183 0.86 0.29 -19.04
CA GLY A 183 0.50 1.36 -18.12
C GLY A 183 1.68 1.88 -17.31
N VAL A 184 2.52 1.00 -16.77
CA VAL A 184 3.76 1.38 -16.05
C VAL A 184 4.73 2.09 -16.99
N VAL A 185 4.95 1.58 -18.19
CA VAL A 185 5.83 2.21 -19.18
C VAL A 185 5.30 3.58 -19.59
N GLY A 186 3.99 3.67 -19.87
CA GLY A 186 3.32 4.93 -20.19
C GLY A 186 3.43 5.95 -19.06
N LEU A 187 3.27 5.53 -17.81
CA LEU A 187 3.46 6.37 -16.63
C LEU A 187 4.91 6.84 -16.50
N MET A 188 5.91 5.98 -16.71
CA MET A 188 7.33 6.38 -16.66
C MET A 188 7.68 7.36 -17.78
N VAL A 189 7.18 7.15 -19.00
CA VAL A 189 7.35 8.11 -20.11
C VAL A 189 6.68 9.44 -19.77
N TYR A 190 5.45 9.40 -19.25
CA TYR A 190 4.74 10.61 -18.82
C TYR A 190 5.52 11.38 -17.76
N VAL A 191 6.04 10.70 -16.72
CA VAL A 191 6.86 11.33 -15.67
C VAL A 191 8.12 11.94 -16.26
N TYR A 192 8.79 11.25 -17.18
CA TYR A 192 10.00 11.77 -17.84
C TYR A 192 9.70 13.04 -18.65
N VAL A 193 8.60 13.05 -19.41
CA VAL A 193 8.19 14.21 -20.22
C VAL A 193 7.72 15.36 -19.34
N ALA A 194 6.86 15.10 -18.35
CA ALA A 194 6.33 16.13 -17.45
C ALA A 194 7.45 16.81 -16.64
N SER A 195 8.40 16.02 -16.12
CA SER A 195 9.54 16.52 -15.34
C SER A 195 10.60 17.26 -16.18
N SER A 196 10.57 17.13 -17.52
CA SER A 196 11.55 17.80 -18.39
C SER A 196 11.48 19.33 -18.34
N SER A 197 10.30 19.87 -18.07
CA SER A 197 10.04 21.31 -17.91
C SER A 197 10.46 21.87 -16.54
N TRP A 198 10.80 21.02 -15.58
CA TRP A 198 11.07 21.43 -14.20
C TRP A 198 12.52 21.91 -14.01
N GLN A 199 12.74 22.71 -12.96
CA GLN A 199 14.07 23.19 -12.59
C GLN A 199 15.03 22.03 -12.31
N ALA A 200 16.32 22.25 -12.55
CA ALA A 200 17.34 21.20 -12.53
C ALA A 200 17.36 20.32 -11.26
N PRO A 201 17.16 20.85 -10.04
CA PRO A 201 17.11 19.99 -8.84
C PRO A 201 15.81 19.19 -8.71
N ALA A 202 14.68 19.77 -9.12
CA ALA A 202 13.36 19.14 -9.01
C ALA A 202 13.14 18.02 -10.05
N ARG A 203 13.83 18.07 -11.19
CA ARG A 203 13.73 17.02 -12.22
C ARG A 203 14.56 15.77 -11.92
N MET A 204 15.59 15.84 -11.06
CA MET A 204 16.58 14.76 -10.91
C MET A 204 15.96 13.45 -10.43
N LEU A 205 15.18 13.49 -9.35
CA LEU A 205 14.58 12.29 -8.80
C LEU A 205 13.53 11.68 -9.75
N PRO A 206 12.53 12.45 -10.25
CA PRO A 206 11.54 11.89 -11.17
C PRO A 206 12.17 11.29 -12.43
N GLN A 207 13.19 11.94 -12.99
CA GLN A 207 13.89 11.42 -14.18
C GLN A 207 14.71 10.16 -13.88
N ALA A 208 15.42 10.11 -12.75
CA ALA A 208 16.17 8.92 -12.35
C ALA A 208 15.25 7.71 -12.15
N VAL A 209 14.10 7.92 -11.50
CA VAL A 209 13.07 6.88 -11.31
C VAL A 209 12.47 6.46 -12.65
N ALA A 210 12.15 7.41 -13.54
CA ALA A 210 11.59 7.11 -14.85
C ALA A 210 12.55 6.30 -15.73
N ILE A 211 13.83 6.70 -15.81
CA ILE A 211 14.86 5.99 -16.58
C ILE A 211 15.10 4.60 -15.99
N GLY A 212 15.29 4.49 -14.67
CA GLY A 212 15.47 3.20 -14.00
C GLY A 212 14.28 2.27 -14.19
N GLY A 213 13.06 2.81 -14.11
CA GLY A 213 11.81 2.09 -14.36
C GLY A 213 11.69 1.59 -15.81
N LEU A 214 12.05 2.42 -16.79
CA LEU A 214 12.05 2.03 -18.20
C LEU A 214 13.08 0.93 -18.50
N ILE A 215 14.28 1.01 -17.93
CA ILE A 215 15.31 -0.03 -18.06
C ILE A 215 14.80 -1.34 -17.45
N ALA A 216 14.20 -1.29 -16.25
CA ALA A 216 13.64 -2.46 -15.59
C ALA A 216 12.49 -3.08 -16.40
N ALA A 217 11.59 -2.26 -16.94
CA ALA A 217 10.47 -2.71 -17.76
C ALA A 217 10.94 -3.34 -19.09
N ALA A 218 11.89 -2.70 -19.78
CA ALA A 218 12.50 -3.25 -20.99
C ALA A 218 13.19 -4.59 -20.71
N GLY A 219 13.96 -4.67 -19.62
CA GLY A 219 14.57 -5.91 -19.16
C GLY A 219 13.50 -6.99 -18.97
N PHE A 220 12.46 -6.72 -18.18
CA PHE A 220 11.39 -7.69 -17.90
C PHE A 220 10.66 -8.17 -19.14
N MET A 221 10.34 -7.28 -20.09
CA MET A 221 9.73 -7.65 -21.38
C MET A 221 10.64 -8.59 -22.19
N VAL A 222 11.95 -8.32 -22.24
CA VAL A 222 12.93 -9.19 -22.89
C VAL A 222 12.96 -10.58 -22.23
N PHE A 223 12.96 -10.67 -20.90
CA PHE A 223 12.90 -11.97 -20.18
C PHE A 223 11.62 -12.74 -20.43
N ARG A 224 10.51 -12.03 -20.61
CA ARG A 224 9.21 -12.62 -20.92
C ARG A 224 9.21 -13.19 -22.33
N TYR A 225 9.70 -12.43 -23.31
CA TYR A 225 9.80 -12.87 -24.70
C TYR A 225 10.72 -14.08 -24.86
N LEU A 226 11.82 -14.14 -24.09
CA LEU A 226 12.72 -15.30 -24.03
C LEU A 226 12.11 -16.55 -23.38
N GLY A 227 10.83 -16.53 -22.97
CA GLY A 227 10.10 -17.70 -22.47
C GLY A 227 10.58 -18.25 -21.13
N LYS A 228 11.45 -17.51 -20.43
CA LYS A 228 12.07 -18.00 -19.19
C LYS A 228 11.22 -17.75 -17.92
N ILE A 229 10.10 -17.02 -18.01
CA ILE A 229 9.24 -16.65 -16.86
C ILE A 229 8.16 -17.73 -16.74
N PRO A 230 8.02 -18.43 -15.60
CA PRO A 230 6.89 -19.33 -15.41
C PRO A 230 5.57 -18.56 -15.49
N PRO A 231 4.49 -19.14 -16.06
CA PRO A 231 3.19 -18.48 -16.11
C PRO A 231 2.75 -18.08 -14.70
N LEU A 232 2.08 -16.92 -14.61
CA LEU A 232 1.57 -16.41 -13.34
C LEU A 232 0.71 -17.49 -12.68
N VAL A 233 1.06 -17.87 -11.45
CA VAL A 233 0.18 -18.70 -10.62
C VAL A 233 -0.95 -17.77 -10.20
N THR A 234 -2.04 -17.80 -10.94
CA THR A 234 -3.26 -17.09 -10.58
C THR A 234 -3.94 -17.89 -9.48
N GLU A 235 -4.07 -17.29 -8.30
CA GLU A 235 -5.03 -17.74 -7.29
C GLU A 235 -6.39 -17.90 -7.96
N SER A 236 -7.09 -19.01 -7.67
CA SER A 236 -8.40 -19.37 -8.23
C SER A 236 -9.26 -18.14 -8.51
N SER A 237 -9.53 -17.87 -9.78
CA SER A 237 -10.26 -16.68 -10.22
C SER A 237 -11.61 -16.64 -9.52
N GLU A 238 -11.78 -15.74 -8.53
CA GLU A 238 -13.12 -15.43 -8.03
C GLU A 238 -13.97 -15.01 -9.23
N PRO A 239 -15.24 -15.48 -9.32
CA PRO A 239 -16.08 -15.13 -10.44
C PRO A 239 -16.18 -13.61 -10.55
N ILE A 240 -16.10 -13.08 -11.78
CA ILE A 240 -16.19 -11.63 -12.07
C ILE A 240 -17.36 -10.96 -11.33
N ARG A 241 -18.46 -11.71 -11.13
CA ARG A 241 -19.62 -11.28 -10.35
C ARG A 241 -19.31 -10.95 -8.88
N ALA A 242 -18.49 -11.73 -8.20
CA ALA A 242 -18.09 -11.48 -6.81
C ALA A 242 -17.27 -10.19 -6.71
N ILE A 243 -16.44 -9.91 -7.72
CA ILE A 243 -15.62 -8.70 -7.80
C ILE A 243 -16.51 -7.46 -7.97
N PHE A 244 -17.44 -7.48 -8.92
CA PHE A 244 -18.39 -6.38 -9.09
C PHE A 244 -19.22 -6.15 -7.82
N CYS A 245 -19.57 -7.22 -7.09
CA CYS A 245 -20.22 -7.12 -5.79
C CYS A 245 -19.34 -6.37 -4.76
N GLN A 246 -18.07 -6.76 -4.60
CA GLN A 246 -17.13 -6.12 -3.67
C GLN A 246 -16.87 -4.64 -4.02
N VAL A 247 -16.67 -4.32 -5.30
CA VAL A 247 -16.48 -2.93 -5.75
C VAL A 247 -17.75 -2.12 -5.56
N SER A 248 -18.92 -2.70 -5.82
CA SER A 248 -20.21 -2.05 -5.58
C SER A 248 -20.40 -1.70 -4.11
N TRP A 249 -19.95 -2.55 -3.18
CA TRP A 249 -19.99 -2.27 -1.75
C TRP A 249 -19.15 -1.05 -1.37
N LEU A 250 -17.95 -0.91 -1.95
CA LEU A 250 -17.09 0.27 -1.71
C LEU A 250 -17.70 1.55 -2.24
N ILE A 251 -18.25 1.50 -3.46
CA ILE A 251 -18.94 2.65 -4.06
C ILE A 251 -20.18 3.01 -3.24
N ALA A 252 -20.98 2.02 -2.86
CA ALA A 252 -22.18 2.22 -2.04
C ALA A 252 -21.84 2.88 -0.70
N LEU A 253 -20.73 2.51 -0.07
CA LEU A 253 -20.28 3.12 1.17
C LEU A 253 -19.92 4.60 0.98
N VAL A 254 -19.15 4.97 -0.06
CA VAL A 254 -18.81 6.38 -0.31
C VAL A 254 -20.04 7.22 -0.67
N VAL A 255 -20.97 6.65 -1.44
CA VAL A 255 -22.26 7.28 -1.73
C VAL A 255 -23.08 7.46 -0.45
N ALA A 256 -23.14 6.45 0.42
CA ALA A 256 -23.83 6.52 1.71
C ALA A 256 -23.23 7.59 2.63
N VAL A 257 -21.89 7.74 2.65
CA VAL A 257 -21.20 8.81 3.41
C VAL A 257 -21.70 10.19 2.97
N LYS A 258 -21.86 10.42 1.66
CA LYS A 258 -22.38 11.68 1.12
C LYS A 258 -23.86 11.91 1.47
N LEU A 259 -24.66 10.85 1.48
CA LEU A 259 -26.10 10.93 1.72
C LEU A 259 -26.46 11.10 3.21
N ILE A 260 -25.96 10.22 4.07
CA ILE A 260 -26.42 10.03 5.47
C ILE A 260 -25.38 10.54 6.49
N GLY A 261 -24.15 10.80 6.06
CA GLY A 261 -23.03 11.17 6.91
C GLY A 261 -22.14 9.98 7.26
N MET A 262 -20.89 10.27 7.62
CA MET A 262 -19.83 9.25 7.70
C MET A 262 -20.08 8.19 8.78
N LEU A 263 -20.39 8.59 10.02
CA LEU A 263 -20.59 7.64 11.12
C LEU A 263 -21.83 6.73 10.90
N PRO A 264 -23.02 7.27 10.53
CA PRO A 264 -24.17 6.42 10.20
C PRO A 264 -23.94 5.53 8.97
N ALA A 265 -23.25 6.05 7.93
CA ALA A 265 -22.96 5.28 6.72
C ALA A 265 -22.04 4.08 7.00
N ILE A 266 -20.99 4.28 7.81
CA ILE A 266 -20.11 3.18 8.26
C ILE A 266 -20.92 2.15 9.05
N GLY A 267 -21.79 2.60 9.96
CA GLY A 267 -22.62 1.71 10.76
C GLY A 267 -23.54 0.84 9.90
N LEU A 268 -24.25 1.47 8.97
CA LEU A 268 -25.14 0.80 8.01
C LEU A 268 -24.37 -0.18 7.11
N PHE A 269 -23.23 0.25 6.58
CA PHE A 269 -22.38 -0.58 5.73
C PHE A 269 -21.85 -1.81 6.47
N VAL A 270 -21.30 -1.63 7.67
CA VAL A 270 -20.76 -2.74 8.47
C VAL A 270 -21.85 -3.75 8.79
N PHE A 271 -23.02 -3.27 9.20
CA PHE A 271 -24.18 -4.13 9.48
C PHE A 271 -24.61 -4.93 8.25
N LEU A 272 -24.86 -4.25 7.13
CA LEU A 272 -25.34 -4.89 5.90
C LEU A 272 -24.32 -5.87 5.32
N TYR A 273 -23.05 -5.49 5.30
CA TYR A 273 -21.97 -6.35 4.80
C TYR A 273 -21.83 -7.62 5.64
N MET A 274 -21.87 -7.50 6.98
CA MET A 274 -21.78 -8.67 7.87
C MET A 274 -22.97 -9.63 7.69
N VAL A 275 -24.19 -9.10 7.58
CA VAL A 275 -25.40 -9.92 7.43
C VAL A 275 -25.45 -10.61 6.06
N LEU A 276 -25.19 -9.87 4.98
CA LEU A 276 -25.35 -10.37 3.61
C LEU A 276 -24.15 -11.21 3.16
N GLU A 277 -22.94 -10.66 3.25
CA GLU A 277 -21.72 -11.29 2.75
C GLU A 277 -21.05 -12.15 3.83
N GLY A 278 -21.01 -11.63 5.06
CA GLY A 278 -20.49 -12.36 6.23
C GLY A 278 -21.36 -13.55 6.64
N LYS A 279 -22.62 -13.63 6.18
CA LYS A 279 -23.62 -14.65 6.55
C LYS A 279 -23.73 -14.82 8.07
N THR A 280 -23.60 -13.74 8.83
CA THR A 280 -23.71 -13.77 10.28
C THR A 280 -25.15 -13.49 10.71
N LYS A 281 -25.54 -14.04 11.86
CA LYS A 281 -26.84 -13.73 12.45
C LYS A 281 -26.89 -12.23 12.76
N PRO A 282 -28.00 -11.53 12.47
CA PRO A 282 -28.09 -10.07 12.64
C PRO A 282 -27.82 -9.62 14.08
N LEU A 283 -28.19 -10.44 15.07
CA LEU A 283 -27.94 -10.16 16.48
C LEU A 283 -26.45 -10.18 16.84
N THR A 284 -25.67 -11.11 16.26
CA THR A 284 -24.21 -11.14 16.43
C THR A 284 -23.54 -9.96 15.73
N SER A 285 -24.05 -9.55 14.56
CA SER A 285 -23.56 -8.37 13.86
C SER A 285 -23.75 -7.09 14.67
N ILE A 286 -24.91 -6.91 15.33
CA ILE A 286 -25.19 -5.74 16.18
C ILE A 286 -24.26 -5.72 17.41
N LEU A 287 -24.02 -6.89 18.01
CA LEU A 287 -23.14 -7.00 19.18
C LEU A 287 -21.68 -6.61 18.86
N ILE A 288 -21.23 -6.80 17.61
CA ILE A 288 -19.91 -6.35 17.14
C ILE A 288 -19.94 -4.87 16.70
N LEU A 289 -21.04 -4.47 16.04
CA LEU A 289 -21.23 -3.13 15.49
C LEU A 289 -21.27 -2.05 16.58
N LEU A 290 -22.01 -2.28 17.66
CA LEU A 290 -22.20 -1.27 18.72
C LEU A 290 -20.89 -0.88 19.41
N PRO A 291 -20.04 -1.83 19.88
CA PRO A 291 -18.73 -1.49 20.41
C PRO A 291 -17.82 -0.82 19.37
N PHE A 292 -17.89 -1.25 18.11
CA PHE A 292 -17.09 -0.68 17.04
C PHE A 292 -17.46 0.79 16.75
N LEU A 293 -18.75 1.09 16.61
CA LEU A 293 -19.22 2.46 16.41
C LEU A 293 -18.97 3.33 17.63
N GLY A 294 -19.17 2.80 18.84
CA GLY A 294 -18.84 3.50 20.08
C GLY A 294 -17.35 3.81 20.18
N GLY A 295 -16.48 2.86 19.80
CA GLY A 295 -15.04 3.04 19.77
C GLY A 295 -14.60 4.06 18.72
N ILE A 296 -15.20 4.04 17.52
CA ILE A 296 -14.96 5.07 16.50
C ILE A 296 -15.38 6.44 16.98
N TRP A 297 -16.58 6.54 17.56
CA TRP A 297 -17.08 7.81 18.08
C TRP A 297 -16.17 8.34 19.18
N PHE A 298 -15.80 7.51 20.17
CA PHE A 298 -14.87 7.91 21.22
C PHE A 298 -13.50 8.33 20.67
N LEU A 299 -12.92 7.55 19.75
CA LEU A 299 -11.58 7.84 19.25
C LEU A 299 -11.55 9.06 18.32
N PHE A 300 -12.51 9.21 17.40
CA PHE A 300 -12.48 10.27 16.40
C PHE A 300 -13.23 11.53 16.84
N HIS A 301 -14.34 11.41 17.55
CA HIS A 301 -15.10 12.57 18.02
C HIS A 301 -14.53 13.12 19.33
N GLU A 302 -14.32 12.27 20.33
CA GLU A 302 -13.91 12.71 21.68
C GLU A 302 -12.38 12.90 21.78
N LEU A 303 -11.60 11.91 21.35
CA LEU A 303 -10.15 11.96 21.53
C LEU A 303 -9.47 12.84 20.47
N LEU A 304 -9.83 12.67 19.20
CA LEU A 304 -9.17 13.33 18.07
C LEU A 304 -9.89 14.59 17.55
N HIS A 305 -11.07 14.95 18.09
CA HIS A 305 -11.83 16.16 17.74
C HIS A 305 -11.97 16.39 16.22
N VAL A 306 -12.33 15.34 15.50
CA VAL A 306 -12.34 15.35 14.04
C VAL A 306 -13.62 16.00 13.53
N PRO A 307 -13.53 17.02 12.65
CA PRO A 307 -14.70 17.59 12.00
C PRO A 307 -15.23 16.60 10.96
N TRP A 308 -16.47 16.19 11.15
CA TRP A 308 -17.15 15.23 10.29
C TRP A 308 -17.62 15.90 8.98
N PRO A 309 -17.64 15.17 7.84
CA PRO A 309 -18.15 15.70 6.58
C PRO A 309 -19.62 16.07 6.68
N GLN A 310 -19.99 17.15 5.99
CA GLN A 310 -21.39 17.52 5.82
C GLN A 310 -22.14 16.41 5.07
N SER A 311 -23.42 16.25 5.34
CA SER A 311 -24.23 15.22 4.67
C SER A 311 -25.57 15.79 4.31
N LEU A 312 -26.12 15.33 3.18
CA LEU A 312 -27.40 15.81 2.67
C LEU A 312 -28.54 15.61 3.68
N LEU A 313 -28.52 14.50 4.44
CA LEU A 313 -29.48 14.27 5.54
C LEU A 313 -29.21 15.15 6.76
N GLY A 314 -27.95 15.49 7.06
CA GLY A 314 -27.59 16.42 8.14
C GLY A 314 -28.03 17.86 7.84
N ASP A 315 -28.12 18.23 6.56
CA ASP A 315 -28.64 19.52 6.11
C ASP A 315 -30.17 19.57 6.14
N VAL A 316 -30.85 18.44 5.88
CA VAL A 316 -32.32 18.34 5.93
C VAL A 316 -32.86 18.18 7.37
N PHE A 317 -32.13 17.49 8.25
CA PHE A 317 -32.52 17.28 9.65
C PHE A 317 -31.47 17.87 10.61
N GLY A 318 -31.70 19.10 11.09
CA GLY A 318 -30.80 19.81 12.00
C GLY A 318 -30.48 19.09 13.33
N ALA A 319 -31.29 18.10 13.75
CA ALA A 319 -31.00 17.27 14.93
C ALA A 319 -29.87 16.24 14.69
N LEU A 320 -29.73 15.75 13.45
CA LEU A 320 -28.63 14.86 13.04
C LEU A 320 -27.31 15.63 12.88
N ARG A 321 -27.37 16.96 12.72
CA ARG A 321 -26.20 17.85 12.68
C ARG A 321 -25.34 17.76 13.95
N LYS A 322 -25.93 17.54 15.13
CA LYS A 322 -25.19 17.35 16.39
C LYS A 322 -24.47 16.00 16.49
N LEU A 323 -24.98 14.97 15.81
CA LEU A 323 -24.37 13.63 15.75
C LEU A 323 -23.44 13.44 14.55
N SER A 324 -23.64 14.19 13.46
CA SER A 324 -22.89 14.07 12.20
C SER A 324 -21.88 15.20 11.95
N GLY A 325 -21.65 16.11 12.90
CA GLY A 325 -20.66 17.18 12.74
C GLY A 325 -21.02 18.45 13.49
N SER A 326 -20.46 18.62 14.69
CA SER A 326 -20.35 19.93 15.33
C SER A 326 -19.46 20.82 14.47
N LEU A 327 -20.04 21.90 13.94
CA LEU A 327 -19.29 23.05 13.44
C LEU A 327 -18.43 23.60 14.59
N ILE A 328 -17.12 23.62 14.38
CA ILE A 328 -16.35 24.84 14.64
C ILE A 328 -16.00 25.38 13.26
#